data_AF-A0A3R6PEF4-F1
#
_entry.id   AF-A0A3R6PEF4-F1
#
_cell.length_a   1.000
_cell.length_b   1.000
_cell.length_c   1.000
_cell.angle_alpha   90.00
_cell.angle_beta   90.00
_cell.angle_gamma   90.00
#
_symmetry.space_group_name_H-M   'P 1'
#
loop_
_entity.id
_entity.type
_entity.pdbx_description
1 polymer ?
#
loop_
_entity_poly.entity_id
_entity_poly.type
_entity_poly.pdbx_seq_one_letter_code
_entity_poly.pdbx_strand_id
1 'polypeptide(L)'
;MGRIKKSALLLCMGILAVFGSIAAGAKQAEAYTLETDFNGIYGKEMPSYILKNVKPLFRKHVDKAVKKYNKYAQLREDDYVSYTKKVSKEDNKLGELMKKVKDDDVLRICRPFYIYNTWYSQKGVSEYYFLVTRNGKDFCKFRLQLDDYSGKIYFSYDESDHFLQINSKTPADMIFYRNREYVYGETAEGKETLRDSRNTGEWLATDDDMVAQDRDQSFKKLSYDQKKKVIMENLAVMKKGKIKKKAIKYIKKDLGKEYVESESDKKIVDSPLTAFTEKKDYKKYIVGGVVVVAVLLAAFILRKLYLKFMEEE
;
A
#
# COMPACT_ATOMS: atom_id res chain seq x y z
N MET A 1 6.43 -51.80 48.69
CA MET A 1 7.25 -51.10 47.66
C MET A 1 6.64 -51.01 46.25
N GLY A 2 5.49 -51.64 45.93
CA GLY A 2 4.93 -51.64 44.56
C GLY A 2 3.99 -50.48 44.20
N ARG A 3 3.27 -49.87 45.15
CA ARG A 3 2.30 -48.79 44.87
C ARG A 3 2.97 -47.43 44.61
N ILE A 4 4.02 -47.10 45.36
CA ILE A 4 4.75 -45.81 45.24
C ILE A 4 5.40 -45.68 43.85
N LYS A 5 5.92 -46.78 43.29
CA LYS A 5 6.51 -46.79 41.93
C LYS A 5 5.48 -46.54 40.83
N LYS A 6 4.24 -47.03 40.97
CA LYS A 6 3.16 -46.80 39.99
C LYS A 6 2.67 -45.35 40.03
N SER A 7 2.54 -44.77 41.23
CA SER A 7 2.14 -43.37 41.40
C SER A 7 3.18 -42.40 40.85
N ALA A 8 4.48 -42.67 41.06
CA ALA A 8 5.55 -41.86 40.50
C ALA A 8 5.62 -41.95 38.96
N LEU A 9 5.41 -43.15 38.39
CA LEU A 9 5.39 -43.35 36.95
C LEU A 9 4.21 -42.63 36.27
N LEU A 10 3.02 -42.66 36.87
CA LEU A 10 1.85 -41.91 36.42
C LEU A 10 2.05 -40.40 36.49
N LEU A 11 2.75 -39.91 37.53
CA LEU A 11 3.07 -38.50 37.69
C LEU A 11 4.10 -38.05 36.63
N CYS A 12 5.12 -38.86 36.34
CA CYS A 12 6.08 -38.60 35.26
C CYS A 12 5.44 -38.63 33.87
N MET A 13 4.51 -39.57 33.60
CA MET A 13 3.77 -39.60 32.33
C MET A 13 2.81 -38.42 32.20
N GLY A 14 2.16 -37.99 33.30
CA GLY A 14 1.33 -36.79 33.34
C GLY A 14 2.13 -35.52 33.08
N ILE A 15 3.32 -35.40 33.68
CA ILE A 15 4.25 -34.29 33.43
C ILE A 15 4.76 -34.31 31.97
N LEU A 16 5.12 -35.47 31.42
CA LEU A 16 5.52 -35.61 30.02
C LEU A 16 4.37 -35.31 29.04
N ALA A 17 3.12 -35.63 29.37
CA ALA A 17 1.95 -35.29 28.57
C ALA A 17 1.64 -33.79 28.63
N VAL A 18 1.91 -33.12 29.76
CA VAL A 18 1.78 -31.67 29.92
C VAL A 18 2.93 -30.94 29.20
N PHE A 19 4.18 -31.40 29.32
CA PHE A 19 5.31 -30.83 28.55
C PHE A 19 5.22 -31.15 27.05
N GLY A 20 4.71 -32.32 26.66
CA GLY A 20 4.44 -32.66 25.27
C GLY A 20 3.32 -31.83 24.63
N SER A 21 2.34 -31.39 25.43
CA SER A 21 1.28 -30.48 24.98
C SER A 21 1.67 -28.99 25.03
N ILE A 22 2.65 -28.61 25.85
CA ILE A 22 3.29 -27.27 25.81
C ILE A 22 4.29 -27.19 24.63
N ALA A 23 4.95 -28.30 24.26
CA ALA A 23 5.83 -28.41 23.10
C ALA A 23 5.09 -28.64 21.77
N ALA A 24 3.80 -28.95 21.80
CA ALA A 24 2.91 -28.88 20.65
C ALA A 24 2.53 -27.41 20.36
N GLY A 25 3.51 -26.50 20.42
CA GLY A 25 3.36 -25.18 19.83
C GLY A 25 3.06 -25.40 18.36
N ALA A 26 1.86 -25.01 17.91
CA ALA A 26 1.33 -25.22 16.56
C ALA A 26 2.47 -25.24 15.54
N LYS A 27 2.79 -26.44 15.02
CA LYS A 27 3.83 -26.60 14.01
C LYS A 27 3.41 -25.74 12.83
N GLN A 28 4.20 -24.71 12.56
CA GLN A 28 3.91 -23.78 11.49
C GLN A 28 3.95 -24.51 10.15
N ALA A 29 3.06 -24.14 9.23
CA ALA A 29 3.01 -24.76 7.90
C ALA A 29 4.39 -24.77 7.23
N GLU A 30 4.81 -25.95 6.80
CA GLU A 30 6.00 -26.17 5.97
C GLU A 30 5.73 -25.79 4.51
N ALA A 31 4.48 -25.89 4.04
CA ALA A 31 4.10 -25.47 2.69
C ALA A 31 2.62 -25.08 2.61
N TYR A 32 2.30 -23.82 2.29
CA TYR A 32 0.93 -23.38 1.95
C TYR A 32 0.82 -23.02 0.46
N THR A 33 -0.37 -23.22 -0.10
CA THR A 33 -0.65 -22.77 -1.47
C THR A 33 -0.85 -21.26 -1.48
N LEU A 34 -0.19 -20.56 -2.41
CA LEU A 34 -0.33 -19.11 -2.55
C LEU A 34 -0.81 -18.76 -3.96
N GLU A 35 -1.97 -18.16 -4.05
CA GLU A 35 -2.61 -17.75 -5.31
C GLU A 35 -2.75 -16.23 -5.40
N THR A 36 -3.08 -15.74 -6.59
CA THR A 36 -3.39 -14.33 -6.85
C THR A 36 -4.71 -14.21 -7.58
N ASP A 37 -5.57 -13.30 -7.14
CA ASP A 37 -6.82 -12.94 -7.81
C ASP A 37 -7.02 -11.42 -7.83
N PHE A 38 -6.67 -10.80 -8.97
CA PHE A 38 -6.67 -9.34 -9.14
C PHE A 38 -7.88 -8.86 -9.93
N ASN A 39 -9.07 -9.20 -9.43
CA ASN A 39 -10.33 -8.66 -9.94
C ASN A 39 -10.54 -7.18 -9.56
N GLY A 40 -11.43 -6.52 -10.29
CA GLY A 40 -11.83 -5.13 -10.05
C GLY A 40 -10.99 -4.06 -10.76
N ILE A 41 -11.33 -2.80 -10.52
CA ILE A 41 -10.75 -1.66 -11.24
C ILE A 41 -9.24 -1.51 -10.99
N TYR A 42 -8.80 -1.74 -9.75
CA TYR A 42 -7.39 -1.61 -9.37
C TYR A 42 -6.54 -2.76 -9.88
N GLY A 43 -7.09 -3.96 -10.07
CA GLY A 43 -6.35 -5.08 -10.66
C GLY A 43 -5.96 -4.82 -12.12
N LYS A 44 -6.77 -4.03 -12.83
CA LYS A 44 -6.48 -3.56 -14.19
C LYS A 44 -5.52 -2.38 -14.20
N GLU A 45 -5.62 -1.50 -13.20
CA GLU A 45 -4.93 -0.21 -13.20
C GLU A 45 -3.67 -0.14 -12.34
N MET A 46 -3.38 -1.10 -11.47
CA MET A 46 -2.15 -1.09 -10.68
C MET A 46 -0.92 -1.41 -11.55
N PRO A 47 0.28 -0.90 -11.24
CA PRO A 47 1.45 -1.18 -12.06
C PRO A 47 1.78 -2.68 -12.14
N SER A 48 1.95 -3.19 -13.35
CA SER A 48 2.15 -4.62 -13.62
C SER A 48 3.41 -5.20 -12.93
N TYR A 49 4.46 -4.40 -12.79
CA TYR A 49 5.68 -4.80 -12.08
C TYR A 49 5.45 -5.00 -10.57
N ILE A 50 4.41 -4.37 -9.99
CA ILE A 50 3.95 -4.64 -8.62
C ILE A 50 3.12 -5.92 -8.61
N LEU A 51 2.06 -5.99 -9.43
CA LEU A 51 1.12 -7.13 -9.43
C LEU A 51 1.81 -8.47 -9.72
N LYS A 52 2.72 -8.53 -10.70
CA LYS A 52 3.43 -9.77 -11.04
C LYS A 52 4.40 -10.23 -9.96
N ASN A 53 4.90 -9.30 -9.13
CA ASN A 53 5.92 -9.58 -8.13
C ASN A 53 5.38 -9.57 -6.69
N VAL A 54 4.09 -9.31 -6.47
CA VAL A 54 3.51 -9.27 -5.13
C VAL A 54 3.57 -10.63 -4.43
N LYS A 55 3.37 -11.72 -5.17
CA LYS A 55 3.44 -13.09 -4.64
C LYS A 55 4.83 -13.46 -4.09
N PRO A 56 5.93 -13.35 -4.86
CA PRO A 56 7.27 -13.61 -4.32
C PRO A 56 7.68 -12.60 -3.24
N LEU A 57 7.30 -11.31 -3.36
CA LEU A 57 7.53 -10.33 -2.28
C LEU A 57 6.85 -10.76 -0.97
N PHE A 58 5.58 -11.14 -1.04
CA PHE A 58 4.83 -11.61 0.13
C PHE A 58 5.51 -12.80 0.78
N ARG A 59 5.85 -13.85 0.01
CA ARG A 59 6.54 -15.05 0.54
C ARG A 59 7.84 -14.68 1.24
N LYS A 60 8.71 -13.93 0.56
CA LYS A 60 10.01 -13.54 1.11
C LYS A 60 9.87 -12.78 2.44
N HIS A 61 8.92 -11.85 2.53
CA HIS A 61 8.69 -11.08 3.75
C HIS A 61 8.09 -11.92 4.87
N VAL A 62 7.14 -12.82 4.56
CA VAL A 62 6.60 -13.81 5.49
C VAL A 62 7.71 -14.71 6.01
N ASP A 63 8.49 -15.35 5.14
CA ASP A 63 9.54 -16.29 5.53
C ASP A 63 10.59 -15.63 6.43
N LYS A 64 10.95 -14.38 6.13
CA LYS A 64 11.86 -13.60 6.96
C LYS A 64 11.28 -13.31 8.35
N ALA A 65 10.03 -12.88 8.44
CA ALA A 65 9.36 -12.58 9.70
C ALA A 65 9.22 -13.84 10.56
N VAL A 66 8.74 -14.92 9.95
CA VAL A 66 8.58 -16.24 10.54
C VAL A 66 9.90 -16.79 11.07
N LYS A 67 10.97 -16.72 10.27
CA LYS A 67 12.31 -17.17 10.69
C LYS A 67 12.79 -16.43 11.93
N LYS A 68 12.58 -15.10 12.01
CA LYS A 68 12.94 -14.32 13.19
C LYS A 68 12.07 -14.66 14.40
N TYR A 69 10.76 -14.74 14.19
CA TYR A 69 9.77 -15.09 15.21
C TYR A 69 10.10 -16.43 15.87
N ASN A 70 10.49 -17.44 15.08
CA ASN A 70 10.88 -18.76 15.59
C ASN A 70 12.28 -18.76 16.22
N LYS A 71 13.26 -18.07 15.60
CA LYS A 71 14.65 -17.99 16.11
C LYS A 71 14.72 -17.44 17.54
N TYR A 72 13.83 -16.51 17.89
CA TYR A 72 13.83 -15.84 19.19
C TYR A 72 12.65 -16.28 20.09
N ALA A 73 12.10 -17.47 19.88
CA ALA A 73 10.94 -17.96 20.63
C ALA A 73 11.17 -18.01 22.14
N GLN A 74 12.33 -18.52 22.59
CA GLN A 74 12.68 -18.56 24.02
C GLN A 74 12.76 -17.15 24.63
N LEU A 75 13.41 -16.20 23.94
CA LEU A 75 13.47 -14.81 24.41
C LEU A 75 12.07 -14.18 24.55
N ARG A 76 11.10 -14.57 23.73
CA ARG A 76 9.74 -14.05 23.83
C ARG A 76 9.06 -14.43 25.15
N GLU A 77 9.41 -15.58 25.71
CA GLU A 77 8.88 -16.11 26.97
C GLU A 77 9.70 -15.62 28.18
N ASP A 78 11.03 -15.64 28.06
CA ASP A 78 11.95 -15.37 29.17
C ASP A 78 12.28 -13.89 29.37
N ASP A 79 12.40 -13.11 28.27
CA ASP A 79 12.75 -11.69 28.29
C ASP A 79 12.17 -10.95 27.06
N TYR A 80 10.91 -10.56 27.19
CA TYR A 80 10.17 -9.86 26.14
C TYR A 80 10.82 -8.51 25.75
N VAL A 81 11.53 -7.84 26.67
CA VAL A 81 12.21 -6.57 26.37
C VAL A 81 13.38 -6.81 25.41
N SER A 82 14.16 -7.86 25.63
CA SER A 82 15.22 -8.24 24.69
C SER A 82 14.68 -8.78 23.37
N TYR A 83 13.54 -9.49 23.40
CA TYR A 83 12.86 -9.97 22.20
C TYR A 83 12.47 -8.83 21.25
N THR A 84 11.82 -7.77 21.77
CA THR A 84 11.35 -6.62 20.96
C THR A 84 12.49 -5.82 20.33
N LYS A 85 13.72 -5.91 20.85
CA LYS A 85 14.93 -5.35 20.22
C LYS A 85 15.43 -6.16 19.02
N LYS A 86 15.05 -7.44 18.90
CA LYS A 86 15.49 -8.37 17.84
C LYS A 86 14.42 -8.62 16.78
N VAL A 87 13.15 -8.59 17.18
CA VAL A 87 11.99 -8.82 16.32
C VAL A 87 11.13 -7.56 16.33
N SER A 88 10.91 -6.97 15.16
CA SER A 88 10.04 -5.78 15.07
C SER A 88 8.59 -6.15 15.41
N LYS A 89 7.79 -5.14 15.75
CA LYS A 89 6.37 -5.33 16.02
C LYS A 89 5.65 -5.99 14.85
N GLU A 90 5.99 -5.61 13.62
CA GLU A 90 5.44 -6.14 12.37
C GLU A 90 5.87 -7.59 12.14
N ASP A 91 7.17 -7.89 12.28
CA ASP A 91 7.69 -9.26 12.13
C ASP A 91 7.06 -10.20 13.18
N ASN A 92 6.88 -9.73 14.42
CA ASN A 92 6.25 -10.50 15.48
C ASN A 92 4.79 -10.83 15.16
N LYS A 93 4.00 -9.82 14.77
CA LYS A 93 2.59 -9.99 14.39
C LYS A 93 2.42 -10.94 13.20
N LEU A 94 3.25 -10.77 12.17
CA LEU A 94 3.20 -11.64 11.00
C LEU A 94 3.56 -13.09 11.37
N GLY A 95 4.53 -13.29 12.27
CA GLY A 95 4.84 -14.60 12.84
C GLY A 95 3.65 -15.24 13.57
N GLU A 96 2.99 -14.51 14.47
CA GLU A 96 1.77 -14.95 15.18
C GLU A 96 0.63 -15.30 14.21
N LEU A 97 0.40 -14.48 13.19
CA LEU A 97 -0.61 -14.75 12.18
C LEU A 97 -0.29 -16.04 11.42
N MET A 98 0.95 -16.18 10.94
CA MET A 98 1.35 -17.29 10.09
C MET A 98 1.45 -18.62 10.85
N LYS A 99 1.60 -18.60 12.18
CA LYS A 99 1.46 -19.80 13.03
C LYS A 99 0.06 -20.43 12.94
N LYS A 100 -0.97 -19.65 12.60
CA LYS A 100 -2.34 -20.16 12.44
C LYS A 100 -2.51 -20.92 11.12
N VAL A 101 -1.61 -20.75 10.17
CA VAL A 101 -1.66 -21.37 8.83
C VAL A 101 -1.17 -22.82 8.89
N LYS A 102 -1.88 -23.70 8.19
CA LYS A 102 -1.64 -25.13 8.02
C LYS A 102 -1.19 -25.43 6.59
N ASP A 103 -0.60 -26.61 6.39
CA ASP A 103 -0.06 -27.01 5.09
C ASP A 103 -1.13 -27.11 3.98
N ASP A 104 -2.36 -27.49 4.35
CA ASP A 104 -3.49 -27.62 3.43
C ASP A 104 -4.21 -26.30 3.15
N ASP A 105 -3.80 -25.20 3.80
CA ASP A 105 -4.42 -23.91 3.55
C ASP A 105 -4.05 -23.35 2.17
N VAL A 106 -5.07 -22.77 1.54
CA VAL A 106 -4.91 -21.92 0.35
C VAL A 106 -4.98 -20.47 0.79
N LEU A 107 -3.83 -19.81 0.76
CA LEU A 107 -3.76 -18.35 0.85
C LEU A 107 -3.92 -17.73 -0.53
N ARG A 108 -4.76 -16.71 -0.65
CA ARG A 108 -4.95 -15.99 -1.92
C ARG A 108 -4.79 -14.50 -1.70
N ILE A 109 -3.78 -13.92 -2.35
CA ILE A 109 -3.59 -12.46 -2.42
C ILE A 109 -4.59 -11.95 -3.45
N CYS A 110 -5.56 -11.17 -3.00
CA CYS A 110 -6.64 -10.69 -3.82
C CYS A 110 -6.92 -9.21 -3.60
N ARG A 111 -7.78 -8.67 -4.46
CA ARG A 111 -8.34 -7.32 -4.30
C ARG A 111 -7.27 -6.26 -4.04
N PRO A 112 -6.37 -6.02 -4.99
CA PRO A 112 -5.49 -4.88 -4.90
C PRO A 112 -6.34 -3.61 -4.77
N PHE A 113 -5.92 -2.65 -3.96
CA PHE A 113 -6.56 -1.35 -3.87
C PHE A 113 -5.56 -0.24 -3.57
N TYR A 114 -5.99 0.99 -3.81
CA TYR A 114 -5.19 2.18 -3.64
C TYR A 114 -6.07 3.30 -3.06
N ILE A 115 -5.59 3.94 -2.00
CA ILE A 115 -6.29 5.02 -1.32
C ILE A 115 -5.70 6.35 -1.79
N TYR A 116 -6.50 7.12 -2.53
CA TYR A 116 -6.07 8.42 -3.04
C TYR A 116 -6.14 9.51 -1.96
N ASN A 117 -5.11 10.34 -1.85
CA ASN A 117 -5.13 11.50 -0.94
C ASN A 117 -5.75 12.71 -1.62
N THR A 118 -6.84 13.23 -1.06
CA THR A 118 -7.56 14.38 -1.64
C THR A 118 -6.96 15.73 -1.26
N TRP A 119 -6.12 15.79 -0.23
CA TRP A 119 -5.71 17.05 0.42
C TRP A 119 -4.21 17.36 0.33
N TYR A 120 -3.36 16.42 -0.09
CA TYR A 120 -1.97 16.69 -0.43
C TYR A 120 -1.56 15.88 -1.66
N SER A 121 -0.63 16.39 -2.46
CA SER A 121 -0.04 15.57 -3.53
C SER A 121 0.77 14.46 -2.88
N GLN A 122 0.52 13.20 -3.23
CA GLN A 122 1.34 12.04 -2.84
C GLN A 122 2.78 12.09 -3.38
N LYS A 123 3.42 13.27 -3.45
CA LYS A 123 4.82 13.36 -3.78
C LYS A 123 5.59 12.74 -2.62
N GLY A 124 6.10 11.53 -2.83
CA GLY A 124 7.12 10.93 -1.98
C GLY A 124 6.84 9.50 -1.54
N VAL A 125 5.57 9.10 -1.42
CA VAL A 125 5.20 7.72 -1.06
C VAL A 125 3.89 7.33 -1.73
N SER A 126 3.91 6.21 -2.45
CA SER A 126 2.73 5.54 -3.00
C SER A 126 2.45 4.23 -2.27
N GLU A 127 1.20 4.01 -1.85
CA GLU A 127 0.81 2.85 -1.04
C GLU A 127 -0.11 1.90 -1.84
N TYR A 128 0.34 0.67 -2.08
CA TYR A 128 -0.44 -0.38 -2.74
C TYR A 128 -0.89 -1.41 -1.71
N TYR A 129 -2.20 -1.60 -1.58
CA TYR A 129 -2.77 -2.50 -0.58
C TYR A 129 -3.29 -3.78 -1.21
N PHE A 130 -3.26 -4.85 -0.43
CA PHE A 130 -3.72 -6.16 -0.84
C PHE A 130 -4.46 -6.84 0.32
N LEU A 131 -5.56 -7.51 -0.02
CA LEU A 131 -6.24 -8.42 0.89
C LEU A 131 -5.66 -9.83 0.71
N VAL A 132 -5.55 -10.58 1.79
CA VAL A 132 -5.25 -12.01 1.76
C VAL A 132 -6.45 -12.75 2.34
N THR A 133 -6.92 -13.75 1.60
CA THR A 133 -7.89 -14.71 2.12
C THR A 133 -7.22 -16.04 2.42
N ARG A 134 -7.76 -16.77 3.38
CA ARG A 134 -7.38 -18.15 3.73
C ARG A 134 -8.62 -19.02 3.54
N ASN A 135 -8.54 -19.98 2.62
CA ASN A 135 -9.65 -20.86 2.26
C ASN A 135 -10.93 -20.07 1.94
N GLY A 136 -10.79 -18.96 1.24
CA GLY A 136 -11.90 -18.07 0.84
C GLY A 136 -12.42 -17.13 1.91
N LYS A 137 -11.91 -17.17 3.15
CA LYS A 137 -12.28 -16.23 4.23
C LYS A 137 -11.22 -15.15 4.39
N ASP A 138 -11.63 -13.94 4.76
CA ASP A 138 -10.68 -12.85 5.06
C ASP A 138 -9.67 -13.29 6.11
N PHE A 139 -8.39 -13.07 5.82
CA PHE A 139 -7.30 -13.51 6.69
C PHE A 139 -6.49 -12.32 7.17
N CYS A 140 -5.92 -11.55 6.25
CA CYS A 140 -5.16 -10.36 6.62
C CYS A 140 -5.04 -9.37 5.47
N LYS A 141 -4.41 -8.22 5.75
CA LYS A 141 -4.07 -7.21 4.73
C LYS A 141 -2.59 -6.87 4.86
N PHE A 142 -1.99 -6.50 3.74
CA PHE A 142 -0.64 -5.93 3.73
C PHE A 142 -0.57 -4.79 2.72
N ARG A 143 0.46 -3.97 2.86
CA ARG A 143 0.74 -2.89 1.91
C ARG A 143 2.20 -2.90 1.45
N LEU A 144 2.40 -2.55 0.20
CA LEU A 144 3.68 -2.20 -0.38
C LEU A 144 3.74 -0.67 -0.50
N GLN A 145 4.64 -0.05 0.25
CA GLN A 145 4.92 1.38 0.13
C GLN A 145 6.10 1.59 -0.78
N LEU A 146 5.90 2.32 -1.87
CA LEU A 146 6.94 2.75 -2.79
C LEU A 146 7.37 4.16 -2.39
N ASP A 147 8.64 4.32 -2.03
CA ASP A 147 9.26 5.64 -1.90
C ASP A 147 9.53 6.18 -3.32
N ASP A 148 8.87 7.27 -3.66
CA ASP A 148 8.88 7.83 -5.00
C ASP A 148 10.23 8.50 -5.35
N TYR A 149 11.07 8.78 -4.35
CA TYR A 149 12.40 9.34 -4.54
C TYR A 149 13.44 8.25 -4.78
N SER A 150 13.49 7.24 -3.90
CA SER A 150 14.49 6.17 -3.97
C SER A 150 14.07 5.01 -4.87
N GLY A 151 12.77 4.85 -5.09
CA GLY A 151 12.16 3.67 -5.71
C GLY A 151 12.19 2.43 -4.80
N LYS A 152 12.52 2.58 -3.52
CA LYS A 152 12.54 1.48 -2.56
C LYS A 152 11.12 1.06 -2.21
N ILE A 153 10.91 -0.24 -2.11
CA ILE A 153 9.63 -0.82 -1.67
C ILE A 153 9.77 -1.31 -0.24
N TYR A 154 8.81 -0.92 0.59
CA TYR A 154 8.67 -1.35 1.97
C TYR A 154 7.42 -2.22 2.10
N PHE A 155 7.60 -3.40 2.67
CA PHE A 155 6.50 -4.27 3.04
C PHE A 155 6.07 -3.95 4.46
N SER A 156 4.77 -3.76 4.67
CA SER A 156 4.21 -3.62 6.01
C SER A 156 2.96 -4.46 6.16
N TYR A 157 2.89 -5.12 7.30
CA TYR A 157 1.78 -5.93 7.74
C TYR A 157 1.00 -5.16 8.80
N ASP A 158 -0.32 -5.22 8.72
CA ASP A 158 -1.15 -4.61 9.74
C ASP A 158 -2.30 -5.52 10.17
N GLU A 159 -2.31 -5.84 11.45
CA GLU A 159 -3.34 -6.63 12.12
C GLU A 159 -4.29 -5.76 12.94
N SER A 160 -3.90 -4.51 13.26
CA SER A 160 -4.53 -3.68 14.28
C SER A 160 -4.91 -2.28 13.82
N ASP A 161 -4.40 -1.81 12.69
CA ASP A 161 -4.65 -0.46 12.21
C ASP A 161 -5.54 -0.50 10.97
N HIS A 162 -6.82 -0.16 11.16
CA HIS A 162 -7.54 0.89 10.45
C HIS A 162 -7.43 0.98 8.89
N PHE A 163 -6.95 -0.06 8.19
CA PHE A 163 -7.04 -0.22 6.74
C PHE A 163 -8.42 -0.75 6.38
N LEU A 164 -9.39 0.08 6.78
CA LEU A 164 -10.74 0.12 6.25
C LEU A 164 -11.56 -1.12 6.58
N GLN A 165 -12.87 -0.93 6.66
CA GLN A 165 -13.84 -2.03 6.62
C GLN A 165 -13.85 -2.77 5.26
N ILE A 166 -12.77 -2.66 4.47
CA ILE A 166 -12.58 -3.37 3.21
C ILE A 166 -12.36 -4.84 3.52
N ASN A 167 -13.09 -5.69 2.81
CA ASN A 167 -13.02 -7.13 2.96
C ASN A 167 -13.35 -7.80 1.63
N SER A 168 -13.43 -9.13 1.61
CA SER A 168 -13.78 -9.91 0.42
C SER A 168 -15.12 -9.53 -0.21
N LYS A 169 -16.05 -8.89 0.53
CA LYS A 169 -17.39 -8.48 0.06
C LYS A 169 -17.47 -7.06 -0.49
N THR A 170 -16.43 -6.23 -0.31
CA THR A 170 -16.43 -4.86 -0.83
C THR A 170 -16.70 -4.85 -2.35
N PRO A 171 -17.39 -3.87 -2.95
CA PRO A 171 -17.59 -3.86 -4.40
C PRO A 171 -16.26 -3.77 -5.18
N ALA A 172 -16.18 -4.42 -6.34
CA ALA A 172 -14.95 -4.49 -7.15
C ALA A 172 -14.65 -3.19 -7.94
N ASP A 173 -15.64 -2.33 -8.06
CA ASP A 173 -15.64 -1.01 -8.70
C ASP A 173 -15.60 0.14 -7.68
N MET A 174 -15.55 -0.16 -6.38
CA MET A 174 -15.43 0.86 -5.35
C MET A 174 -14.10 1.60 -5.46
N ILE A 175 -14.15 2.93 -5.48
CA ILE A 175 -12.98 3.79 -5.38
C ILE A 175 -12.72 4.16 -3.92
N PHE A 176 -11.45 4.27 -3.56
CA PHE A 176 -11.02 4.64 -2.21
C PHE A 176 -10.23 5.94 -2.22
N TYR A 177 -10.60 6.82 -1.31
CA TYR A 177 -9.90 8.08 -1.11
C TYR A 177 -10.00 8.54 0.34
N ARG A 178 -9.02 9.30 0.79
CA ARG A 178 -8.97 9.86 2.13
C ARG A 178 -8.77 11.36 2.09
N ASN A 179 -9.52 12.04 2.93
CA ASN A 179 -9.21 13.41 3.31
C ASN A 179 -8.46 13.42 4.64
N ARG A 180 -8.40 14.56 5.31
CA ARG A 180 -7.71 14.71 6.60
C ARG A 180 -8.38 13.93 7.73
N GLU A 181 -9.70 13.78 7.66
CA GLU A 181 -10.51 13.31 8.77
C GLU A 181 -11.06 11.90 8.54
N TYR A 182 -11.22 11.48 7.30
CA TYR A 182 -11.92 10.26 6.95
C TYR A 182 -11.29 9.53 5.78
N VAL A 183 -11.57 8.24 5.73
CA VAL A 183 -11.38 7.44 4.53
C VAL A 183 -12.74 6.98 4.03
N TYR A 184 -12.95 7.09 2.73
CA TYR A 184 -14.22 6.79 2.07
C TYR A 184 -14.06 5.65 1.07
N GLY A 185 -15.14 4.88 0.92
CA GLY A 185 -15.40 4.01 -0.22
C GLY A 185 -16.58 4.57 -1.00
N GLU A 186 -16.47 4.65 -2.32
CA GLU A 186 -17.55 5.17 -3.17
C GLU A 186 -17.76 4.28 -4.40
N THR A 187 -19.01 3.94 -4.69
CA THR A 187 -19.46 3.34 -5.96
C THR A 187 -20.35 4.35 -6.69
N ALA A 188 -20.83 3.99 -7.88
CA ALA A 188 -21.84 4.79 -8.58
C ALA A 188 -23.16 4.92 -7.78
N GLU A 189 -23.44 3.98 -6.88
CA GLU A 189 -24.67 3.92 -6.09
C GLU A 189 -24.60 4.76 -4.80
N GLY A 190 -23.40 5.00 -4.28
CA GLY A 190 -23.25 5.77 -3.05
C GLY A 190 -21.86 5.75 -2.44
N LYS A 191 -21.70 6.56 -1.39
CA LYS A 191 -20.46 6.73 -0.62
C LYS A 191 -20.67 6.27 0.81
N GLU A 192 -19.70 5.55 1.35
CA GLU A 192 -19.63 5.17 2.76
C GLU A 192 -18.33 5.65 3.42
N THR A 193 -18.38 5.89 4.73
CA THR A 193 -17.21 6.20 5.56
C THR A 193 -16.63 4.91 6.11
N LEU A 194 -15.41 4.58 5.66
CA LEU A 194 -14.72 3.34 6.04
C LEU A 194 -13.86 3.50 7.30
N ARG A 195 -13.50 4.74 7.64
CA ARG A 195 -12.73 5.10 8.84
C ARG A 195 -12.98 6.55 9.23
N ASP A 196 -13.11 6.81 10.53
CA ASP A 196 -13.01 8.13 11.15
C ASP A 196 -11.63 8.27 11.81
N SER A 197 -10.83 9.20 11.29
CA SER A 197 -9.47 9.48 11.75
C SER A 197 -9.41 10.62 12.77
N ARG A 198 -10.53 11.25 13.15
CA ARG A 198 -10.53 12.30 14.19
C ARG A 198 -10.11 11.79 15.56
N ASN A 199 -10.32 10.50 15.81
CA ASN A 199 -10.03 9.86 17.09
C ASN A 199 -8.60 9.30 17.20
N THR A 200 -7.75 9.38 16.17
CA THR A 200 -6.38 8.83 16.23
C THR A 200 -5.34 9.80 16.82
N GLY A 201 -5.73 11.03 17.15
CA GLY A 201 -4.84 12.02 17.76
C GLY A 201 -3.65 12.44 16.87
N GLU A 202 -3.69 12.10 15.58
CA GLU A 202 -2.54 12.19 14.68
C GLU A 202 -2.27 13.60 14.12
N TRP A 203 -3.03 14.64 14.46
CA TRP A 203 -2.89 15.92 13.74
C TRP A 203 -2.89 17.21 14.58
N LEU A 204 -1.74 17.90 14.46
CA LEU A 204 -1.53 19.33 14.70
C LEU A 204 -1.69 20.06 13.35
N ALA A 205 -2.45 21.15 13.32
CA ALA A 205 -2.63 21.99 12.13
C ALA A 205 -1.30 22.63 11.70
N THR A 206 -1.05 22.76 10.39
CA THR A 206 0.10 23.49 9.84
C THR A 206 -0.36 24.55 8.84
N ASP A 207 0.49 25.53 8.52
CA ASP A 207 0.12 26.69 7.70
C ASP A 207 -0.23 26.37 6.22
N ASP A 208 0.02 25.14 5.75
CA ASP A 208 -0.33 24.64 4.40
C ASP A 208 -1.82 24.25 4.24
N ASP A 209 -2.66 24.59 5.22
CA ASP A 209 -4.03 24.08 5.37
C ASP A 209 -5.03 24.57 4.32
N MET A 210 -4.88 25.80 3.80
CA MET A 210 -5.85 26.37 2.85
C MET A 210 -5.80 25.67 1.48
N VAL A 211 -4.61 25.46 0.92
CA VAL A 211 -4.45 24.79 -0.39
C VAL A 211 -4.90 23.33 -0.31
N ALA A 212 -4.69 22.68 0.83
CA ALA A 212 -5.16 21.34 1.10
C ALA A 212 -6.70 21.25 1.18
N GLN A 213 -7.33 22.24 1.83
CA GLN A 213 -8.79 22.34 1.91
C GLN A 213 -9.41 22.60 0.53
N ASP A 214 -8.86 23.51 -0.27
CA ASP A 214 -9.37 23.81 -1.62
C ASP A 214 -9.33 22.58 -2.53
N ARG A 215 -8.27 21.78 -2.44
CA ARG A 215 -8.16 20.53 -3.21
C ARG A 215 -9.20 19.50 -2.77
N ASP A 216 -9.39 19.32 -1.47
CA ASP A 216 -10.39 18.39 -0.93
C ASP A 216 -11.80 18.82 -1.33
N GLN A 217 -12.13 20.10 -1.22
CA GLN A 217 -13.41 20.66 -1.66
C GLN A 217 -13.62 20.49 -3.17
N SER A 218 -12.59 20.72 -3.97
CA SER A 218 -12.66 20.53 -5.43
C SER A 218 -12.91 19.06 -5.79
N PHE A 219 -12.23 18.13 -5.12
CA PHE A 219 -12.42 16.69 -5.33
C PHE A 219 -13.82 16.23 -4.89
N LYS A 220 -14.37 16.76 -3.79
CA LYS A 220 -15.72 16.45 -3.30
C LYS A 220 -16.83 16.80 -4.29
N LYS A 221 -16.65 17.84 -5.12
CA LYS A 221 -17.62 18.30 -6.13
C LYS A 221 -17.66 17.42 -7.39
N LEU A 222 -16.68 16.53 -7.57
CA LEU A 222 -16.60 15.65 -8.73
C LEU A 222 -17.65 14.53 -8.67
N SER A 223 -18.14 14.09 -9.83
CA SER A 223 -18.93 12.87 -9.95
C SER A 223 -18.08 11.62 -9.67
N TYR A 224 -18.71 10.47 -9.42
CA TYR A 224 -18.02 9.18 -9.26
C TYR A 224 -17.04 8.92 -10.42
N ASP A 225 -17.47 9.07 -11.68
CA ASP A 225 -16.62 8.82 -12.85
C ASP A 225 -15.45 9.79 -12.94
N GLN A 226 -15.66 11.06 -12.59
CA GLN A 226 -14.59 12.06 -12.54
C GLN A 226 -13.57 11.73 -11.44
N LYS A 227 -14.03 11.37 -10.24
CA LYS A 227 -13.15 10.93 -9.14
C LYS A 227 -12.35 9.70 -9.53
N LYS A 228 -13.02 8.68 -10.08
CA LYS A 228 -12.40 7.45 -10.59
C LYS A 228 -11.30 7.78 -11.59
N LYS A 229 -11.57 8.65 -12.57
CA LYS A 229 -10.57 9.09 -13.55
C LYS A 229 -9.35 9.72 -12.87
N VAL A 230 -9.54 10.66 -11.95
CA VAL A 230 -8.44 11.31 -11.20
C VAL A 230 -7.59 10.29 -10.45
N ILE A 231 -8.24 9.34 -9.76
CA ILE A 231 -7.55 8.29 -8.99
C ILE A 231 -6.73 7.39 -9.92
N MET A 232 -7.30 6.94 -11.03
CA MET A 232 -6.62 6.06 -11.97
C MET A 232 -5.49 6.77 -12.73
N GLU A 233 -5.65 8.05 -13.06
CA GLU A 233 -4.57 8.86 -13.63
C GLU A 233 -3.40 9.00 -12.67
N ASN A 234 -3.66 9.21 -11.38
CA ASN A 234 -2.61 9.25 -10.36
C ASN A 234 -1.87 7.90 -10.26
N LEU A 235 -2.62 6.80 -10.21
CA LEU A 235 -2.05 5.45 -10.22
C LEU A 235 -1.25 5.15 -11.51
N ALA A 236 -1.67 5.71 -12.65
CA ALA A 236 -0.98 5.58 -13.93
C ALA A 236 0.33 6.36 -14.00
N VAL A 237 0.47 7.49 -13.31
CA VAL A 237 1.76 8.21 -13.20
C VAL A 237 2.83 7.28 -12.60
N MET A 238 2.45 6.46 -11.63
CA MET A 238 3.33 5.45 -11.01
C MET A 238 3.74 4.30 -11.95
N LYS A 239 3.10 4.19 -13.13
CA LYS A 239 3.47 3.23 -14.19
C LYS A 239 4.58 3.75 -15.11
N LYS A 240 4.99 5.02 -15.05
CA LYS A 240 5.86 5.63 -16.07
C LYS A 240 7.14 6.26 -15.46
N GLY A 241 8.12 6.49 -16.32
CA GLY A 241 9.29 7.33 -16.01
C GLY A 241 10.36 6.70 -15.12
N LYS A 242 11.12 7.58 -14.44
CA LYS A 242 12.29 7.21 -13.62
C LYS A 242 11.92 6.38 -12.39
N ILE A 243 10.76 6.64 -11.79
CA ILE A 243 10.28 5.97 -10.57
C ILE A 243 10.05 4.48 -10.85
N LYS A 244 9.32 4.14 -11.93
CA LYS A 244 9.16 2.75 -12.39
C LYS A 244 10.50 2.03 -12.53
N LYS A 245 11.49 2.65 -13.18
CA LYS A 245 12.81 2.04 -13.40
C LYS A 245 13.54 1.75 -12.07
N LYS A 246 13.49 2.69 -11.12
CA LYS A 246 14.06 2.52 -9.78
C LYS A 246 13.36 1.40 -9.01
N ALA A 247 12.02 1.38 -9.03
CA ALA A 247 11.22 0.34 -8.39
C ALA A 247 11.54 -1.06 -8.94
N ILE A 248 11.57 -1.23 -10.26
CA ILE A 248 11.94 -2.50 -10.90
C ILE A 248 13.36 -2.92 -10.50
N LYS A 249 14.34 -2.00 -10.53
CA LYS A 249 15.70 -2.29 -10.11
C LYS A 249 15.75 -2.77 -8.65
N TYR A 250 14.96 -2.13 -7.78
CA TYR A 250 14.85 -2.53 -6.39
C TYR A 250 14.24 -3.93 -6.23
N ILE A 251 13.10 -4.20 -6.87
CA ILE A 251 12.43 -5.52 -6.82
C ILE A 251 13.35 -6.61 -7.40
N LYS A 252 14.01 -6.35 -8.53
CA LYS A 252 14.99 -7.29 -9.12
C LYS A 252 16.12 -7.61 -8.16
N LYS A 253 16.68 -6.59 -7.49
CA LYS A 253 17.71 -6.78 -6.47
C LYS A 253 17.18 -7.59 -5.28
N ASP A 254 15.95 -7.31 -4.87
CA ASP A 254 15.36 -7.93 -3.71
C ASP A 254 14.99 -9.40 -3.98
N LEU A 255 14.28 -9.69 -5.07
CA LEU A 255 13.81 -11.04 -5.40
C LEU A 255 14.85 -11.90 -6.12
N GLY A 256 15.86 -11.31 -6.75
CA GLY A 256 16.85 -12.04 -7.53
C GLY A 256 16.19 -12.88 -8.64
N LYS A 257 16.38 -14.21 -8.57
CA LYS A 257 15.84 -15.16 -9.55
C LYS A 257 14.31 -15.33 -9.49
N GLU A 258 13.67 -14.93 -8.38
CA GLU A 258 12.21 -15.03 -8.21
C GLU A 258 11.46 -13.84 -8.84
N TYR A 259 12.19 -12.86 -9.39
CA TYR A 259 11.58 -11.74 -10.09
C TYR A 259 10.86 -12.21 -11.37
N VAL A 260 9.61 -11.79 -11.52
CA VAL A 260 8.79 -12.09 -12.69
C VAL A 260 8.75 -10.87 -13.61
N GLU A 261 9.28 -11.03 -14.82
CA GLU A 261 9.29 -9.99 -15.85
C GLU A 261 7.87 -9.66 -16.34
N SER A 262 7.58 -8.37 -16.50
CA SER A 262 6.42 -7.90 -17.28
C SER A 262 6.83 -7.58 -18.72
N GLU A 263 5.92 -7.77 -19.68
CA GLU A 263 6.16 -7.36 -21.08
C GLU A 263 6.47 -5.87 -21.19
N SER A 264 5.93 -5.07 -20.27
CA SER A 264 6.21 -3.64 -20.15
C SER A 264 7.63 -3.32 -19.63
N ASP A 265 8.36 -4.33 -19.14
CA ASP A 265 9.73 -4.21 -18.63
C ASP A 265 10.75 -4.54 -19.73
N LYS A 266 10.39 -5.39 -20.71
CA LYS A 266 11.23 -5.70 -21.88
C LYS A 266 11.57 -4.46 -22.70
N LYS A 267 10.60 -3.54 -22.86
CA LYS A 267 10.81 -2.25 -23.57
C LYS A 267 11.81 -1.30 -22.87
N ILE A 268 12.24 -1.58 -21.64
CA ILE A 268 13.21 -0.76 -20.90
C ILE A 268 14.65 -1.23 -21.17
N VAL A 269 14.84 -2.48 -21.58
CA VAL A 269 16.17 -3.09 -21.79
C VAL A 269 16.68 -2.84 -23.23
N ASP A 270 15.78 -2.80 -24.23
CA ASP A 270 16.17 -2.63 -25.65
C ASP A 270 16.11 -1.19 -26.18
N SER A 271 15.82 -0.20 -25.33
CA SER A 271 15.88 1.20 -25.78
C SER A 271 17.33 1.67 -25.68
N PRO A 272 17.98 2.11 -26.79
CA PRO A 272 19.28 2.75 -26.72
C PRO A 272 19.20 3.90 -25.71
N LEU A 273 20.26 4.02 -24.93
CA LEU A 273 20.47 5.02 -23.90
C LEU A 273 20.37 6.44 -24.50
N THR A 274 19.16 6.95 -24.72
CA THR A 274 18.96 8.38 -24.90
C THR A 274 19.04 9.02 -23.53
N ALA A 275 20.25 9.49 -23.22
CA ALA A 275 20.49 10.46 -22.17
C ALA A 275 19.62 11.71 -22.44
N PHE A 276 18.39 11.71 -21.96
CA PHE A 276 17.64 12.94 -21.76
C PHE A 276 18.13 13.57 -20.47
N THR A 277 19.11 14.45 -20.63
CA THR A 277 19.43 15.53 -19.71
C THR A 277 18.16 16.29 -19.38
N GLU A 278 17.71 16.14 -18.14
CA GLU A 278 16.58 16.88 -17.57
C GLU A 278 17.03 18.33 -17.31
N LYS A 279 16.95 19.17 -18.34
CA LYS A 279 16.88 20.64 -18.23
C LYS A 279 15.98 21.12 -19.36
N LYS A 280 14.97 21.93 -19.02
CA LYS A 280 13.81 22.45 -19.82
C LYS A 280 12.58 21.56 -19.68
N ASP A 281 11.51 21.97 -18.99
CA ASP A 281 10.56 22.97 -19.53
C ASP A 281 9.72 23.71 -18.47
N TYR A 282 10.21 23.94 -17.25
CA TYR A 282 9.48 24.79 -16.28
C TYR A 282 9.42 26.29 -16.71
N LYS A 283 10.32 26.75 -17.58
CA LYS A 283 10.30 28.13 -18.11
C LYS A 283 9.22 28.35 -19.19
N LYS A 284 8.83 27.33 -19.96
CA LYS A 284 7.85 27.51 -21.06
C LYS A 284 6.43 27.77 -20.53
N TYR A 285 6.05 27.15 -19.42
CA TYR A 285 4.73 27.36 -18.81
C TYR A 285 4.61 28.71 -18.09
N ILE A 286 5.70 29.20 -17.48
CA ILE A 286 5.72 30.53 -16.85
C ILE A 286 5.77 31.63 -17.91
N VAL A 287 6.59 31.49 -18.95
CA VAL A 287 6.65 32.49 -20.04
C VAL A 287 5.37 32.47 -20.88
N GLY A 288 4.79 31.30 -21.15
CA GLY A 288 3.51 31.20 -21.86
C GLY A 288 2.35 31.82 -21.07
N GLY A 289 2.28 31.57 -19.76
CA GLY A 289 1.26 32.16 -18.89
C GLY A 289 1.40 33.68 -18.76
N VAL A 290 2.63 34.20 -18.58
CA VAL A 290 2.88 35.65 -18.47
C VAL A 290 2.62 36.39 -19.78
N VAL A 291 2.94 35.80 -20.94
CA VAL A 291 2.66 36.41 -22.25
C VAL A 291 1.16 36.42 -22.55
N VAL A 292 0.43 35.36 -22.23
CA VAL A 292 -1.04 35.34 -22.42
C VAL A 292 -1.73 36.37 -21.54
N VAL A 293 -1.31 36.52 -20.26
CA VAL A 293 -1.86 37.54 -19.36
C VAL A 293 -1.51 38.96 -19.84
N ALA A 294 -0.30 39.19 -20.32
CA ALA A 294 0.11 40.49 -20.86
C ALA A 294 -0.66 40.88 -22.13
N VAL A 295 -0.89 39.93 -23.05
CA VAL A 295 -1.69 40.17 -24.27
C VAL A 295 -3.16 40.44 -23.93
N LEU A 296 -3.73 39.72 -22.97
CA LEU A 296 -5.11 39.96 -22.52
C LEU A 296 -5.26 41.33 -21.82
N LEU A 297 -4.29 41.73 -21.01
CA LEU A 297 -4.27 43.06 -20.38
C LEU A 297 -4.12 44.19 -21.41
N ALA A 298 -3.24 44.02 -22.40
CA ALA A 298 -3.08 44.99 -23.48
C ALA A 298 -4.36 45.12 -24.31
N ALA A 299 -4.99 44.01 -24.67
CA ALA A 299 -6.27 44.02 -25.41
C ALA A 299 -7.40 44.66 -24.59
N PHE A 300 -7.45 44.43 -23.28
CA PHE A 300 -8.44 45.05 -22.39
C PHE A 300 -8.24 46.57 -22.28
N ILE A 301 -6.98 47.03 -22.15
CA ILE A 301 -6.66 48.46 -22.10
C ILE A 301 -6.97 49.15 -23.44
N LEU A 302 -6.60 48.53 -24.58
CA LEU A 302 -6.92 49.04 -25.91
C LEU A 302 -8.43 49.13 -26.15
N ARG A 303 -9.21 48.12 -25.73
CA ARG A 303 -10.67 48.16 -25.81
C ARG A 303 -11.26 49.28 -24.96
N LYS A 304 -10.72 49.50 -23.75
CA LYS A 304 -11.19 50.55 -22.85
C LYS A 304 -10.85 51.95 -23.39
N LEU A 305 -9.67 52.13 -24.00
CA LEU A 305 -9.28 53.38 -24.66
C LEU A 305 -10.12 53.64 -25.91
N TYR A 306 -10.38 52.62 -26.73
CA TYR A 306 -11.23 52.73 -27.92
C TYR A 306 -12.67 53.13 -27.57
N LEU A 307 -13.26 52.51 -26.54
CA LEU A 307 -14.59 52.88 -26.06
C LEU A 307 -14.65 54.31 -25.52
N LYS A 308 -13.58 54.77 -24.86
CA LYS A 308 -13.49 56.14 -24.35
C LYS A 308 -13.34 57.17 -25.47
N PHE A 309 -12.66 56.82 -26.57
CA PHE A 309 -12.54 57.64 -27.77
C PHE A 309 -13.88 57.76 -28.52
N MET A 310 -14.71 56.71 -28.50
CA MET A 310 -16.04 56.71 -29.11
C MET A 310 -17.12 57.41 -28.27
N GLU A 311 -16.83 57.77 -27.02
CA GLU A 311 -17.70 58.58 -26.15
C GLU A 311 -17.37 60.08 -26.21
N GLU A 312 -16.23 60.46 -26.82
CA GLU A 312 -15.77 61.86 -26.97
C GLU A 312 -15.98 62.43 -28.40
N GLU A 313 -16.62 61.67 -29.31
CA GLU A 313 -17.25 62.16 -30.56
C GLU A 313 -18.77 62.31 -30.38
#